data_AF-A0A351MTA3-F1
#
_entry.id   AF-A0A351MTA3-F1
#
_cell.length_a   1.000
_cell.length_b   1.000
_cell.length_c   1.000
_cell.angle_alpha   90.00
_cell.angle_beta   90.00
_cell.angle_gamma   90.00
#
_symmetry.space_group_name_H-M   'P 1'
#
loop_
_entity.id
_entity.type
_entity.pdbx_description
1 polymer ?
#
loop_
_entity_poly.entity_id
_entity_poly.type
_entity_poly.pdbx_seq_one_letter_code
_entity_poly.pdbx_strand_id
1 'polypeptide(L)'
;MPLKPGLPLPDLTLKSKTDAGLVDVKLRRNVGKGPTVILFFPLAFTGTCTDEMCKVTNDFDSYKSLGADVIAISVDSPFAQEAWAKMNQIGITVVSDFNRVAIKAF
;
A
#
# COMPACT_ATOMS: atom_id res chain seq x y z
N MET A 1 1.48 -17.44 -10.17
CA MET A 1 2.90 -17.79 -9.96
C MET A 1 3.51 -16.57 -9.32
N PRO A 2 4.28 -16.71 -8.22
CA PRO A 2 4.81 -15.55 -7.53
C PRO A 2 5.75 -14.76 -8.43
N LEU A 3 5.75 -13.43 -8.29
CA LEU A 3 6.65 -12.53 -8.98
C LEU A 3 8.08 -12.85 -8.57
N LYS A 4 8.89 -13.26 -9.55
CA LYS A 4 10.28 -13.65 -9.31
C LYS A 4 11.15 -12.40 -9.13
N PRO A 5 12.16 -12.44 -8.25
CA PRO A 5 13.16 -11.39 -8.17
C PRO A 5 13.79 -11.07 -9.53
N GLY A 6 14.04 -9.78 -9.80
CA GLY A 6 14.59 -9.30 -11.07
C GLY A 6 13.53 -9.05 -12.16
N LEU A 7 12.29 -9.49 -11.99
CA LEU A 7 11.20 -9.10 -12.88
C LEU A 7 10.70 -7.68 -12.56
N PRO A 8 10.22 -6.93 -13.57
CA PRO A 8 9.67 -5.61 -13.34
C PRO A 8 8.40 -5.68 -12.49
N LEU A 9 8.16 -4.62 -11.71
CA LEU A 9 6.91 -4.42 -10.99
C LEU A 9 5.72 -4.44 -11.96
N PRO A 10 4.62 -5.18 -11.67
CA PRO A 10 3.43 -5.20 -12.51
C PRO A 10 2.87 -3.79 -12.76
N ASP A 11 2.42 -3.52 -13.99
CA ASP A 11 1.75 -2.26 -14.33
C ASP A 11 0.29 -2.30 -13.88
N LEU A 12 0.09 -2.05 -12.59
CA LEU A 12 -1.22 -2.05 -11.96
C LEU A 12 -1.56 -0.66 -11.42
N THR A 13 -2.83 -0.32 -11.56
CA THR A 13 -3.46 0.83 -10.91
C THR A 13 -4.52 0.31 -9.96
N LEU A 14 -4.38 0.65 -8.68
CA LEU A 14 -5.32 0.27 -7.62
C LEU A 14 -6.03 1.52 -7.08
N LYS A 15 -7.13 1.31 -6.36
CA LYS A 15 -7.91 2.40 -5.77
C LYS A 15 -7.46 2.65 -4.34
N SER A 16 -7.32 3.91 -3.98
CA SER A 16 -7.28 4.38 -2.60
C SER A 16 -8.45 5.34 -2.37
N LYS A 17 -8.91 5.48 -1.14
CA LYS A 17 -9.93 6.46 -0.77
C LYS A 17 -9.28 7.52 0.12
N THR A 18 -9.41 8.78 -0.30
CA THR A 18 -8.96 9.96 0.45
C THR A 18 -10.13 10.90 0.70
N ASP A 19 -9.92 12.00 1.41
CA ASP A 19 -10.95 13.03 1.60
C ASP A 19 -11.48 13.60 0.27
N ALA A 20 -10.68 13.58 -0.80
CA ALA A 20 -11.08 14.00 -2.15
C ALA A 20 -11.91 12.95 -2.90
N GLY A 21 -12.08 11.74 -2.35
CA GLY A 21 -12.80 10.64 -2.97
C GLY A 21 -11.90 9.47 -3.37
N LEU A 22 -12.39 8.62 -4.27
CA LEU A 22 -11.62 7.51 -4.81
C LEU A 22 -10.56 8.02 -5.78
N VAL A 23 -9.30 7.67 -5.54
CA VAL A 23 -8.15 8.05 -6.36
C VAL A 23 -7.43 6.82 -6.90
N ASP A 24 -6.85 6.98 -8.08
CA ASP A 24 -6.02 5.96 -8.71
C ASP A 24 -4.57 6.05 -8.25
N VAL A 25 -4.01 4.91 -7.84
CA VAL A 25 -2.62 4.77 -7.42
C VAL A 25 -1.94 3.76 -8.33
N LYS A 26 -1.03 4.24 -9.17
CA LYS A 26 -0.16 3.39 -9.98
C LYS A 26 0.95 2.82 -9.11
N LEU A 27 1.10 1.49 -9.06
CA LEU A 27 2.18 0.86 -8.30
C LEU A 27 3.56 1.27 -8.80
N ARG A 28 3.67 1.58 -10.10
CA ARG A 28 4.91 2.03 -10.74
C ARG A 28 5.22 3.53 -10.58
N ARG A 29 4.47 4.30 -9.77
CA ARG A 29 4.61 5.76 -9.68
C ARG A 29 5.99 6.27 -9.21
N ASN A 30 6.76 5.40 -8.53
CA ASN A 30 8.12 5.69 -8.08
C ASN A 30 9.22 5.06 -8.94
N VAL A 31 8.87 4.28 -9.98
CA VAL A 31 9.85 3.66 -10.89
C VAL A 31 10.62 4.76 -11.62
N GLY A 32 11.95 4.66 -11.61
CA GLY A 32 12.85 5.67 -12.17
C GLY A 32 13.13 6.86 -11.24
N LYS A 33 12.48 6.93 -10.08
CA LYS A 33 12.73 7.95 -9.04
C LYS A 33 13.41 7.35 -7.80
N GLY A 34 13.00 6.15 -7.40
CA GLY A 34 13.55 5.45 -6.26
C GLY A 34 12.92 4.07 -6.04
N PRO A 35 13.29 3.37 -4.95
CA PRO A 35 12.71 2.10 -4.60
C PRO A 35 11.24 2.24 -4.16
N THR A 36 10.46 1.17 -4.31
CA THR A 36 9.10 1.08 -3.74
C THR A 36 9.03 -0.14 -2.84
N VAL A 37 8.58 0.04 -1.60
CA VAL A 37 8.23 -1.04 -0.69
C VAL A 37 6.75 -1.36 -0.88
N ILE A 38 6.45 -2.59 -1.27
CA ILE A 38 5.08 -3.12 -1.36
C ILE A 38 4.83 -3.98 -0.12
N LEU A 39 3.84 -3.60 0.67
CA LEU A 39 3.47 -4.28 1.92
C LEU A 39 2.08 -4.91 1.77
N PHE A 40 2.02 -6.22 1.59
CA PHE A 40 0.74 -6.92 1.66
C PHE A 40 0.38 -7.18 3.13
N PHE A 41 -0.84 -6.84 3.52
CA PHE A 41 -1.38 -7.17 4.83
C PHE A 41 -2.73 -7.91 4.68
N PRO A 42 -3.04 -8.89 5.54
CA PRO A 42 -4.26 -9.69 5.41
C PRO A 42 -5.55 -8.87 5.41
N LEU A 43 -5.82 -8.12 6.49
CA LEU A 43 -7.07 -7.40 6.69
C LEU A 43 -6.87 -6.18 7.61
N ALA A 44 -7.56 -5.09 7.28
CA ALA A 44 -7.76 -3.94 8.15
C ALA A 44 -8.50 -4.35 9.44
N PHE A 45 -8.39 -3.53 10.50
CA PHE A 45 -9.01 -3.80 11.81
C PHE A 45 -8.53 -5.08 12.50
N THR A 46 -7.31 -5.53 12.22
CA THR A 46 -6.65 -6.61 12.95
C THR A 46 -5.44 -6.07 13.72
N GLY A 47 -5.19 -6.61 14.92
CA GLY A 47 -4.17 -6.07 15.84
C GLY A 47 -2.78 -6.00 15.23
N THR A 48 -2.24 -7.15 14.80
CA THR A 48 -0.89 -7.22 14.22
C THR A 48 -0.72 -6.35 12.97
N CYS A 49 -1.69 -6.33 12.04
CA CYS A 49 -1.58 -5.48 10.85
C CYS A 49 -1.61 -3.99 11.21
N THR A 50 -2.35 -3.63 12.26
CA THR A 50 -2.39 -2.25 12.77
C THR A 50 -1.03 -1.87 13.35
N ASP A 51 -0.44 -2.73 14.18
CA ASP A 51 0.88 -2.49 14.76
C ASP A 51 1.95 -2.32 13.68
N GLU A 52 1.95 -3.18 12.66
CA GLU A 52 2.87 -3.10 11.52
C GLU A 52 2.72 -1.80 10.74
N MET A 53 1.49 -1.40 10.37
CA MET A 53 1.27 -0.17 9.60
C MET A 53 1.57 1.10 10.41
N CYS A 54 1.29 1.10 11.72
CA CYS A 54 1.66 2.19 12.61
C CYS A 54 3.19 2.32 12.72
N LYS A 55 3.91 1.20 12.86
CA LYS A 55 5.38 1.21 12.89
C LYS A 55 5.97 1.75 11.59
N VAL A 56 5.49 1.27 10.44
CA VAL A 56 5.94 1.74 9.14
C VAL A 56 5.60 3.22 8.93
N THR A 57 4.45 3.69 9.44
CA THR A 57 4.08 5.11 9.44
C THR A 57 5.07 5.95 10.24
N ASN A 58 5.43 5.52 11.45
CA ASN A 58 6.40 6.22 12.30
C ASN A 58 7.80 6.28 11.66
N ASP A 59 8.20 5.22 10.96
CA ASP A 59 9.49 5.14 10.29
C ASP A 59 9.48 5.76 8.87
N PHE A 60 8.34 6.29 8.40
CA PHE A 60 8.13 6.67 7.00
C PHE A 60 9.13 7.73 6.51
N ASP A 61 9.58 8.64 7.38
CA ASP A 61 10.59 9.63 7.04
C ASP A 61 11.96 9.00 6.72
N SER A 62 12.31 7.89 7.36
CA SER A 62 13.53 7.13 7.05
C SER A 62 13.43 6.53 5.64
N TYR A 63 12.29 5.96 5.26
CA TYR A 63 12.05 5.49 3.89
C TYR A 63 12.15 6.63 2.87
N LYS A 64 11.51 7.78 3.15
CA LYS A 64 11.60 8.96 2.27
C LYS A 64 13.03 9.47 2.11
N SER A 65 13.84 9.44 3.18
CA SER A 65 15.24 9.86 3.14
C SER A 65 16.09 9.00 2.18
N LEU A 66 15.67 7.75 1.96
CA LEU A 66 16.25 6.82 0.98
C LEU A 66 15.62 6.93 -0.42
N GLY A 67 14.73 7.90 -0.64
CA GLY A 67 13.94 8.02 -1.87
C GLY A 67 12.88 6.92 -2.05
N ALA A 68 12.58 6.18 -0.99
CA ALA A 68 11.63 5.07 -1.04
C ALA A 68 10.19 5.54 -0.90
N ASP A 69 9.31 4.95 -1.71
CA ASP A 69 7.85 5.04 -1.54
C ASP A 69 7.35 3.77 -0.84
N VAL A 70 6.25 3.88 -0.07
CA VAL A 70 5.65 2.74 0.64
C VAL A 70 4.17 2.65 0.29
N ILE A 71 3.77 1.47 -0.19
CA ILE A 71 2.38 1.19 -0.58
C ILE A 71 1.92 -0.10 0.12
N ALA A 72 0.94 0.03 1.01
CA ALA A 72 0.29 -1.07 1.69
C ALA A 72 -0.94 -1.57 0.91
N ILE A 73 -1.11 -2.87 0.77
CA ILE A 73 -2.14 -3.52 -0.06
C ILE A 73 -2.88 -4.59 0.75
N SER A 74 -4.21 -4.54 0.76
CA SER A 74 -5.07 -5.63 1.23
C SER A 74 -6.30 -5.78 0.35
N VAL A 75 -7.10 -6.83 0.60
CA VAL A 75 -8.35 -7.09 -0.13
C VAL A 75 -9.55 -6.28 0.40
N ASP A 76 -9.34 -5.48 1.45
CA ASP A 76 -10.38 -4.62 2.00
C ASP A 76 -10.84 -3.58 0.98
N SER A 77 -12.09 -3.12 1.09
CA SER A 77 -12.55 -2.02 0.23
C SER A 77 -11.79 -0.72 0.54
N PRO A 78 -11.67 0.22 -0.43
CA PRO A 78 -11.00 1.49 -0.18
C PRO A 78 -11.60 2.26 1.00
N PHE A 79 -12.92 2.16 1.19
CA PHE A 79 -13.66 2.81 2.27
C PHE A 79 -13.32 2.25 3.65
N ALA A 80 -13.21 0.91 3.75
CA ALA A 80 -12.81 0.27 5.00
C ALA A 80 -11.37 0.63 5.38
N GLN A 81 -10.47 0.65 4.38
CA GLN A 81 -9.07 1.07 4.57
C GLN A 81 -8.96 2.53 5.00
N GLU A 82 -9.72 3.46 4.41
CA GLU A 82 -9.73 4.87 4.82
C GLU A 82 -10.18 5.02 6.28
N ALA A 83 -11.29 4.37 6.66
CA ALA A 83 -11.81 4.44 8.03
C ALA A 83 -10.79 3.89 9.04
N TRP A 84 -10.18 2.75 8.73
CA TRP A 84 -9.14 2.15 9.55
C TRP A 84 -7.88 3.02 9.64
N ALA A 85 -7.42 3.58 8.53
CA ALA A 85 -6.25 4.44 8.49
C ALA A 85 -6.46 5.72 9.32
N LYS A 86 -7.65 6.34 9.22
CA LYS A 86 -8.01 7.51 10.04
C LYS A 86 -8.04 7.19 11.53
N MET A 87 -8.62 6.04 11.90
CA MET A 87 -8.73 5.62 13.30
C MET A 87 -7.35 5.43 13.96
N ASN A 88 -6.37 4.94 13.20
CA ASN A 88 -5.04 4.58 13.72
C ASN A 88 -3.93 5.53 13.27
N GLN A 89 -4.28 6.66 12.65
CA GLN A 89 -3.33 7.66 12.13
C GLN A 89 -2.27 7.08 11.18
N ILE A 90 -2.66 6.09 10.36
CA ILE A 90 -1.77 5.47 9.37
C ILE A 90 -1.48 6.48 8.25
N GLY A 91 -0.21 6.83 8.08
CA GLY A 91 0.26 7.93 7.21
C GLY A 91 0.89 7.48 5.90
N ILE A 92 1.03 6.17 5.68
CA ILE A 92 1.50 5.60 4.41
C ILE A 92 0.36 5.43 3.41
N THR A 93 0.71 5.25 2.14
CA THR A 93 -0.30 4.99 1.10
C THR A 93 -0.90 3.60 1.30
N VAL A 94 -2.22 3.52 1.46
CA VAL A 94 -2.97 2.26 1.51
C VAL A 94 -3.85 2.15 0.26
N VAL A 95 -3.81 1.00 -0.42
CA VAL A 95 -4.58 0.72 -1.63
C VAL A 95 -5.34 -0.59 -1.50
N SER A 96 -6.51 -0.62 -2.14
CA SER A 96 -7.42 -1.75 -2.12
C SER A 96 -7.19 -2.63 -3.34
N ASP A 97 -6.92 -3.91 -3.07
CA ASP A 97 -6.95 -5.01 -4.03
C ASP A 97 -8.25 -5.83 -3.90
N PHE A 98 -9.40 -5.15 -3.77
CA PHE A 98 -10.72 -5.78 -3.62
C PHE A 98 -11.01 -6.86 -4.69
N ASN A 99 -10.52 -6.64 -5.92
CA ASN A 99 -10.68 -7.56 -7.05
C ASN A 99 -9.55 -8.62 -7.18
N ARG A 100 -8.60 -8.64 -6.24
CA ARG A 100 -7.48 -9.58 -6.16
C ARG A 100 -6.61 -9.62 -7.42
N VAL A 101 -6.43 -8.47 -8.06
CA VAL A 101 -5.59 -8.34 -9.27
C VAL A 101 -4.12 -8.22 -8.90
N ALA A 102 -3.79 -7.55 -7.78
CA ALA A 102 -2.43 -7.44 -7.30
C ALA A 102 -1.94 -8.76 -6.73
N ILE A 103 -2.68 -9.40 -5.82
CA ILE A 103 -2.30 -10.70 -5.23
C ILE A 103 -2.04 -11.78 -6.30
N LYS A 104 -2.72 -11.73 -7.45
CA LYS A 104 -2.48 -12.67 -8.56
C LYS A 104 -1.24 -12.34 -9.40
N ALA A 105 -0.82 -11.09 -9.40
CA ALA A 105 0.31 -10.58 -10.17
C ALA A 105 1.64 -10.64 -9.39
N PHE A 106 1.58 -10.79 -8.07
CA PHE A 106 2.71 -11.02 -7.17
C PHE A 106 2.86 -12.49 -6.80
#